data_AF-A0A317AJR8-F1
#
_entry.id   AF-A0A317AJR8-F1
#
_cell.length_a   1.000
_cell.length_b   1.000
_cell.length_c   1.000
_cell.angle_alpha   90.00
_cell.angle_beta   90.00
_cell.angle_gamma   90.00
#
_symmetry.space_group_name_H-M   'P 1'
#
loop_
_entity.id
_entity.type
_entity.pdbx_description
1 polymer ?
#
loop_
_entity_poly.entity_id
_entity_poly.type
_entity_poly.pdbx_seq_one_letter_code
_entity_poly.pdbx_strand_id
1 'polypeptide(L)'
;MAQSQILVNDRISEILKCIKDIPKPNFKQLAREHGVLYQRLLARSKSRPTRSEHPSSTYKLTKAQDSALYDYIARLDELSVRVRLPMIVSCVNYLLQQAHDGPGPPLTASSRWAKQWLKRQPELHVRRQRSLNLNRALADDSDSIVK
;
A
#
# COMPACT_ATOMS: atom_id res chain seq x y z
N MET A 1 2.56 -14.59 -19.64
CA MET A 1 1.17 -14.19 -19.33
C MET A 1 0.98 -12.68 -19.13
N ALA A 2 1.98 -11.91 -18.68
CA ALA A 2 1.83 -10.45 -18.55
C ALA A 2 1.77 -9.72 -19.90
N GLN A 3 2.62 -10.11 -20.86
CA GLN A 3 2.66 -9.53 -22.22
C GLN A 3 1.32 -9.67 -22.97
N SER A 4 0.61 -10.79 -22.79
CA SER A 4 -0.70 -10.99 -23.41
C SER A 4 -1.80 -10.13 -22.79
N GLN A 5 -1.68 -9.73 -21.53
CA GLN A 5 -2.64 -8.84 -20.89
C GLN A 5 -2.43 -7.38 -21.29
N ILE A 6 -1.17 -6.95 -21.43
CA ILE A 6 -0.81 -5.61 -21.91
C ILE A 6 -1.36 -5.39 -23.33
N LEU A 7 -1.07 -6.32 -24.24
CA LEU A 7 -1.55 -6.28 -25.63
C LEU A 7 -3.09 -6.18 -25.72
N VAL A 8 -3.81 -6.87 -24.85
CA VAL A 8 -5.28 -6.82 -24.81
C VAL A 8 -5.78 -5.47 -24.29
N ASN A 9 -5.10 -4.86 -23.32
CA ASN A 9 -5.49 -3.54 -22.79
C ASN A 9 -5.21 -2.43 -23.81
N ASP A 10 -4.13 -2.53 -24.58
CA ASP A 10 -3.80 -1.58 -25.64
C ASP A 10 -4.87 -1.57 -26.73
N ARG A 11 -5.26 -2.76 -27.22
CA ARG A 11 -6.36 -2.91 -28.18
C ARG A 11 -7.67 -2.33 -27.67
N ILE A 12 -8.00 -2.57 -26.40
CA ILE A 12 -9.22 -1.99 -25.81
C ILE A 12 -9.14 -0.46 -25.77
N SER A 13 -7.97 0.09 -25.44
CA SER A 13 -7.76 1.54 -25.38
C SER A 13 -7.90 2.18 -26.76
N GLU A 14 -7.41 1.53 -27.82
CA GLU A 14 -7.61 1.97 -29.21
C GLU A 14 -9.10 1.98 -29.59
N ILE A 15 -9.83 0.90 -29.31
CA ILE A 15 -11.28 0.82 -29.58
C ILE A 15 -12.02 1.97 -28.88
N LEU A 16 -11.72 2.21 -27.60
CA LEU A 16 -12.37 3.27 -26.83
C LEU A 16 -12.07 4.67 -27.36
N LYS A 17 -10.89 4.91 -27.94
CA LYS A 17 -10.56 6.17 -28.62
C LYS A 17 -11.39 6.34 -29.89
N CYS A 18 -11.53 5.30 -30.70
CA CYS A 18 -12.28 5.36 -31.96
C CYS A 18 -13.78 5.59 -31.78
N ILE A 19 -14.37 5.15 -30.67
CA ILE A 19 -15.81 5.26 -30.41
C ILE A 19 -16.21 6.44 -29.53
N LYS A 20 -15.26 7.31 -29.19
CA LYS A 20 -15.49 8.41 -28.23
C LYS A 20 -16.63 9.34 -28.66
N ASP A 21 -16.80 9.55 -29.96
CA ASP A 21 -17.80 10.47 -30.54
C ASP A 21 -19.11 9.77 -30.92
N ILE A 22 -19.21 8.44 -30.76
CA ILE A 22 -20.40 7.67 -31.11
C ILE A 22 -21.31 7.57 -29.86
N PRO A 23 -22.56 8.06 -29.90
CA PRO A 23 -23.42 8.09 -28.71
C PRO A 23 -23.87 6.69 -28.23
N LYS A 24 -23.92 5.70 -29.12
CA LYS A 24 -24.31 4.32 -28.78
C LYS A 24 -23.56 3.28 -29.63
N PRO A 25 -22.27 3.05 -29.33
CA PRO A 25 -21.45 2.13 -30.12
C PRO A 25 -21.83 0.67 -29.86
N ASN A 26 -21.77 -0.16 -30.91
CA ASN A 26 -22.05 -1.59 -30.81
C ASN A 26 -20.82 -2.37 -30.30
N PHE A 27 -20.66 -2.43 -28.98
CA PHE A 27 -19.53 -3.11 -28.32
C PHE A 27 -19.40 -4.60 -28.69
N LYS A 28 -20.50 -5.29 -29.04
CA LYS A 28 -20.45 -6.72 -29.40
C LYS A 28 -19.78 -6.94 -30.75
N GLN A 29 -20.03 -6.05 -31.70
CA GLN A 29 -19.40 -6.08 -33.03
C GLN A 29 -17.91 -5.73 -32.92
N LEU A 30 -17.59 -4.60 -32.27
CA LEU A 30 -16.22 -4.14 -32.05
C LEU A 30 -15.36 -5.18 -31.33
N ALA A 31 -15.92 -5.86 -30.33
CA ALA A 31 -15.22 -6.93 -29.63
C ALA A 31 -14.81 -8.09 -30.56
N ARG A 32 -15.66 -8.44 -31.53
CA ARG A 32 -15.37 -9.50 -32.51
C ARG A 32 -14.31 -9.05 -33.51
N GLU A 33 -14.46 -7.84 -34.06
CA GLU A 33 -13.52 -7.26 -35.04
C GLU A 33 -12.10 -7.16 -34.48
N HIS A 34 -11.96 -6.75 -33.22
CA HIS A 34 -10.67 -6.56 -32.56
C HIS A 34 -10.18 -7.79 -31.77
N GLY A 35 -10.94 -8.90 -31.78
CA GLY A 35 -10.58 -10.14 -31.08
C GLY A 35 -10.44 -9.99 -29.56
N VAL A 36 -11.27 -9.16 -28.92
CA VAL A 36 -11.28 -8.93 -27.47
C VAL A 36 -12.57 -9.43 -26.83
N LEU A 37 -12.51 -9.81 -25.55
CA LEU A 37 -13.71 -10.25 -24.84
C LEU A 37 -14.68 -9.09 -24.62
N TYR A 38 -15.92 -9.25 -25.11
CA TYR A 38 -17.01 -8.27 -24.96
C TYR A 38 -17.16 -7.74 -23.53
N GLN A 39 -17.17 -8.64 -22.54
CA GLN A 39 -17.32 -8.27 -21.12
C GLN A 39 -16.22 -7.33 -20.64
N ARG A 40 -14.98 -7.51 -21.14
CA ARG A 40 -13.84 -6.69 -20.77
C ARG A 40 -13.95 -5.31 -21.42
N LEU A 41 -14.31 -5.23 -22.70
CA LEU A 41 -14.53 -3.97 -23.41
C LEU A 41 -15.66 -3.15 -22.76
N LEU A 42 -16.79 -3.79 -22.42
CA LEU A 42 -17.92 -3.15 -21.75
C LEU A 42 -17.57 -2.65 -20.34
N ALA A 43 -16.78 -3.39 -19.58
CA ALA A 43 -16.32 -2.92 -18.27
C ALA A 43 -15.44 -1.68 -18.40
N ARG A 44 -14.61 -1.63 -19.44
CA ARG A 44 -13.67 -0.53 -19.72
C ARG A 44 -14.37 0.74 -20.20
N SER A 45 -15.41 0.60 -21.03
CA SER A 45 -16.23 1.75 -21.44
C SER A 45 -17.00 2.37 -20.27
N LYS A 46 -17.28 1.59 -19.22
CA LYS A 46 -17.83 2.07 -17.94
C LYS A 46 -16.75 2.54 -16.95
N SER A 47 -15.55 2.85 -17.43
CA SER A 47 -14.42 3.33 -16.62
C SER A 47 -14.00 2.41 -15.47
N ARG A 48 -14.21 1.09 -15.59
CA ARG A 48 -13.75 0.14 -14.57
C ARG A 48 -12.25 -0.13 -14.74
N PRO A 49 -11.42 0.15 -13.71
CA PRO A 49 -9.97 -0.02 -13.81
C PRO A 49 -9.54 -1.50 -13.87
N THR A 50 -8.32 -1.77 -14.33
CA THR A 50 -7.74 -3.13 -14.35
C THR A 50 -7.32 -3.51 -12.95
N ARG A 51 -7.17 -4.82 -12.71
CA ARG A 51 -6.55 -5.31 -11.48
C ARG A 51 -5.18 -4.66 -11.23
N SER A 52 -4.43 -4.34 -12.28
CA SER A 52 -3.15 -3.62 -12.22
C SER A 52 -3.30 -2.14 -11.93
N GLU A 53 -4.34 -1.48 -12.43
CA GLU A 53 -4.65 -0.07 -12.15
C GLU A 53 -5.26 0.14 -10.76
N HIS A 54 -5.89 -0.88 -10.18
CA HIS A 54 -6.39 -0.80 -8.82
C HIS A 54 -5.22 -0.61 -7.84
N PRO A 55 -5.19 0.51 -7.08
CA PRO A 55 -4.21 0.64 -6.02
C PRO A 55 -4.42 -0.50 -5.04
N SER A 56 -3.34 -1.22 -4.72
CA SER A 56 -3.40 -2.25 -3.69
C SER A 56 -3.97 -1.64 -2.43
N SER A 57 -4.84 -2.38 -1.71
CA SER A 57 -5.38 -1.96 -0.40
C SER A 57 -4.30 -1.69 0.65
N THR A 58 -3.04 -1.98 0.31
CA THR A 58 -1.85 -1.67 1.10
C THR A 58 -1.31 -0.24 0.84
N TYR A 59 -1.74 0.46 -0.21
CA TYR A 59 -1.43 1.88 -0.43
C TYR A 59 -2.54 2.72 0.18
N LYS A 60 -2.51 2.88 1.51
CA LYS A 60 -3.46 3.71 2.24
C LYS A 60 -2.96 5.14 2.45
N LEU A 61 -1.65 5.32 2.44
CA LEU A 61 -0.99 6.59 2.71
C LEU A 61 -0.70 7.33 1.40
N THR A 62 -0.77 8.65 1.46
CA THR A 62 -0.18 9.51 0.44
C THR A 62 1.34 9.52 0.56
N LYS A 63 2.06 9.97 -0.47
CA LYS A 63 3.53 10.05 -0.44
C LYS A 63 4.06 10.87 0.75
N ALA A 64 3.38 11.97 1.08
CA ALA A 64 3.75 12.82 2.21
C ALA A 64 3.50 12.15 3.57
N GLN A 65 2.43 11.35 3.69
CA GLN A 65 2.18 10.57 4.90
C GLN A 65 3.17 9.41 5.04
N ASP A 66 3.54 8.77 3.92
CA ASP A 66 4.59 7.75 3.91
C ASP A 66 5.92 8.34 4.39
N SER A 67 6.34 9.52 3.89
CA SER A 67 7.57 10.17 4.36
C SER A 67 7.51 10.55 5.84
N ALA A 68 6.37 11.07 6.32
CA ALA A 68 6.19 11.39 7.74
C ALA A 68 6.31 10.15 8.65
N LEU A 69 5.81 8.99 8.19
CA LEU A 69 5.96 7.72 8.91
C LEU A 69 7.41 7.25 8.94
N TYR A 70 8.16 7.46 7.85
CA TYR A 70 9.59 7.20 7.80
C TYR A 70 10.37 8.05 8.78
N ASP A 71 10.14 9.37 8.79
CA ASP A 71 10.78 10.30 9.72
C ASP A 71 10.47 9.94 11.17
N TYR A 72 9.24 9.52 11.45
CA TYR A 72 8.85 9.03 12.77
C TYR A 72 9.68 7.82 13.20
N ILE A 73 9.87 6.83 12.31
CA ILE A 73 10.69 5.64 12.60
C ILE A 73 12.16 6.03 12.79
N ALA A 74 12.70 6.91 11.94
CA ALA A 74 14.08 7.38 12.03
C ALA A 74 14.34 8.08 13.37
N ARG A 75 13.44 8.98 13.81
CA ARG A 75 13.57 9.62 15.13
C ARG A 75 13.51 8.63 16.29
N LEU A 76 12.69 7.58 16.19
CA LEU A 76 12.67 6.55 17.24
C LEU A 76 13.99 5.76 17.26
N ASP A 77 14.60 5.52 16.11
CA ASP A 77 15.91 4.88 16.02
C ASP A 77 17.03 5.76 16.61
N GLU A 78 17.01 7.07 16.34
CA GLU A 78 17.90 8.06 16.97
C GLU A 78 17.78 8.05 18.50
N LEU A 79 16.56 7.90 19.03
CA LEU A 79 16.29 7.77 20.45
C LEU A 79 16.58 6.37 21.02
N SER A 80 17.16 5.47 20.21
CA SER A 80 17.39 4.06 20.58
C SER A 80 16.12 3.32 21.02
N VAL A 81 14.95 3.79 20.58
CA VAL A 81 13.64 3.20 20.87
C VAL A 81 13.30 2.17 19.80
N ARG A 82 13.10 0.94 20.24
CA ARG A 82 12.71 -0.16 19.35
C ARG A 82 11.28 0.01 18.85
N VAL A 83 11.13 0.25 17.55
CA VAL A 83 9.82 0.38 16.90
C VAL A 83 9.13 -0.98 16.79
N ARG A 84 7.90 -1.08 17.32
CA ARG A 84 7.07 -2.29 17.22
C ARG A 84 5.94 -2.09 16.20
N LEU A 85 5.47 -3.18 15.59
CA LEU A 85 4.34 -3.15 14.65
C LEU A 85 3.11 -2.36 15.16
N PRO A 86 2.66 -2.50 16.43
CA PRO A 86 1.54 -1.71 16.93
C PRO A 86 1.80 -0.21 16.92
N MET A 87 3.05 0.25 17.15
CA MET A 87 3.39 1.68 17.11
C MET A 87 3.23 2.24 15.70
N ILE A 88 3.67 1.48 14.69
CA ILE A 88 3.48 1.83 13.27
C ILE A 88 1.97 1.93 12.96
N VAL A 89 1.19 0.94 13.38
CA VAL A 89 -0.27 0.93 13.18
C VAL A 89 -0.92 2.15 13.83
N SER A 90 -0.57 2.47 15.08
CA SER A 90 -1.09 3.63 15.80
C SER A 90 -0.71 4.94 15.12
N CYS A 91 0.55 5.12 14.73
CA CYS A 91 1.02 6.31 14.02
C CYS A 91 0.26 6.50 12.69
N VAL A 92 0.09 5.43 11.92
CA VAL A 92 -0.64 5.49 10.65
C VAL A 92 -2.12 5.79 10.85
N ASN A 93 -2.76 5.17 11.83
CA ASN A 93 -4.16 5.48 12.15
C ASN A 93 -4.33 6.93 12.58
N TYR A 94 -3.37 7.47 13.33
CA TYR A 94 -3.35 8.89 13.67
C TYR A 94 -3.24 9.77 12.41
N LEU A 95 -2.29 9.50 11.51
CA LEU A 95 -2.14 10.26 10.26
C LEU A 95 -3.39 10.18 9.37
N LEU A 96 -4.00 9.00 9.26
CA LEU A 96 -5.23 8.81 8.48
C LEU A 96 -6.43 9.51 9.11
N GLN A 97 -6.50 9.55 10.44
CA GLN A 97 -7.55 10.28 11.16
C GLN A 97 -7.39 11.80 11.02
N GLN A 98 -6.16 12.31 11.06
CA GLN A 98 -5.88 13.74 10.89
C GLN A 98 -6.19 14.23 9.46
N ALA A 99 -5.99 13.38 8.46
CA ALA A 99 -6.25 13.70 7.06
C ALA A 99 -7.70 13.40 6.62
N HIS A 100 -8.59 13.07 7.55
CA HIS A 100 -9.96 12.66 7.23
C HIS A 100 -10.92 13.84 7.30
N ASP A 101 -11.34 14.32 6.13
CA ASP A 101 -12.26 15.46 5.99
C ASP A 101 -13.69 15.05 5.58
N GLY A 102 -13.96 13.75 5.42
CA GLY A 102 -15.20 13.24 4.82
C GLY A 102 -16.25 12.70 5.80
N PRO A 103 -17.52 12.53 5.36
CA PRO A 103 -18.52 11.85 6.16
C PRO A 103 -18.22 10.35 6.27
N GLY A 104 -18.22 9.81 7.50
CA GLY A 104 -17.96 8.39 7.81
C GLY A 104 -16.74 8.16 8.70
N PRO A 105 -16.46 6.91 9.11
CA PRO A 105 -15.27 6.61 9.89
C PRO A 105 -13.99 6.71 9.03
N PRO A 106 -12.87 7.18 9.62
CA PRO A 106 -11.59 7.26 8.91
C PRO A 106 -11.06 5.86 8.53
N LEU A 107 -10.27 5.79 7.48
CA LEU A 107 -9.57 4.56 7.10
C LEU A 107 -8.64 4.10 8.23
N THR A 108 -8.68 2.81 8.55
CA THR A 108 -7.82 2.23 9.59
C THR A 108 -6.82 1.24 8.99
N ALA A 109 -5.55 1.34 9.36
CA ALA A 109 -4.52 0.35 9.10
C ALA A 109 -4.57 -0.79 10.13
N SER A 110 -4.31 -2.01 9.67
CA SER A 110 -4.19 -3.19 10.53
C SER A 110 -2.73 -3.64 10.63
N SER A 111 -2.43 -4.54 11.57
CA SER A 111 -1.10 -5.15 11.69
C SER A 111 -0.66 -5.87 10.41
N ARG A 112 -1.61 -6.41 9.63
CA ARG A 112 -1.32 -7.02 8.32
C ARG A 112 -0.87 -5.97 7.31
N TRP A 113 -1.54 -4.82 7.29
CA TRP A 113 -1.14 -3.69 6.47
C TRP A 113 0.28 -3.23 6.81
N ALA A 114 0.60 -3.05 8.10
CA ALA A 114 1.93 -2.60 8.54
C ALA A 114 3.04 -3.58 8.15
N LYS A 115 2.80 -4.90 8.29
CA LYS A 115 3.74 -5.94 7.82
C LYS A 115 3.99 -5.85 6.31
N GLN A 116 2.94 -5.64 5.52
CA GLN A 116 3.08 -5.54 4.06
C GLN A 116 3.70 -4.21 3.63
N TRP A 117 3.46 -3.13 4.37
CA TRP A 117 4.13 -1.85 4.19
C TRP A 117 5.64 -1.99 4.41
N LEU A 118 6.06 -2.57 5.54
CA LEU A 118 7.48 -2.82 5.84
C LEU A 118 8.19 -3.66 4.76
N LYS A 119 7.53 -4.69 4.23
CA LYS A 119 8.09 -5.53 3.15
C LYS A 119 8.43 -4.76 1.86
N ARG A 120 7.82 -3.59 1.64
CA ARG A 120 8.05 -2.76 0.45
C ARG A 120 9.18 -1.76 0.64
N GLN A 121 9.62 -1.54 1.89
CA GLN A 121 10.64 -0.56 2.21
C GLN A 121 12.02 -1.23 2.22
N PRO A 122 12.85 -1.04 1.19
CA PRO A 122 14.16 -1.71 1.10
C PRO A 122 15.15 -1.22 2.16
N GLU A 123 14.96 0.01 2.67
CA GLU A 123 15.84 0.63 3.65
C GLU A 123 15.59 0.13 5.08
N LEU A 124 14.37 -0.33 5.38
CA LEU A 124 13.98 -0.75 6.72
C LEU A 124 14.19 -2.24 6.93
N HIS A 125 14.97 -2.57 7.95
CA HIS A 125 15.31 -3.96 8.28
C HIS A 125 14.56 -4.43 9.52
N VAL A 126 13.64 -5.39 9.36
CA VAL A 126 12.91 -5.98 10.49
C VAL A 126 13.80 -7.02 11.18
N ARG A 127 14.13 -6.78 12.45
CA ARG A 127 14.91 -7.72 13.27
C ARG A 127 14.08 -8.28 14.42
N ARG A 128 14.25 -9.57 14.72
CA ARG A 128 13.67 -10.18 15.92
C ARG A 128 14.44 -9.71 17.15
N GLN A 129 13.74 -9.12 18.10
CA GLN A 129 14.32 -8.79 19.41
C GLN A 129 14.61 -10.08 20.19
N ARG A 130 15.85 -10.23 20.65
CA ARG A 130 16.21 -11.26 21.62
C ARG A 130 15.80 -10.77 23.01
N SER A 131 15.24 -11.65 23.84
CA SER A 131 15.08 -11.36 25.26
C SER A 131 16.45 -11.09 25.86
N LEU A 132 16.57 -10.05 26.67
CA LEU A 132 17.76 -9.83 27.48
C LEU A 132 17.86 -11.01 28.46
N ASN A 133 19.00 -11.69 28.51
CA ASN A 133 19.21 -12.73 29.51
C ASN A 133 19.17 -12.08 30.90
N LEU A 134 18.33 -12.60 31.80
CA LEU A 134 18.14 -12.03 33.15
C LEU A 134 19.47 -11.84 33.89
N ASN A 135 20.37 -12.84 33.81
CA ASN A 135 21.70 -12.77 34.41
C ASN A 135 22.57 -11.63 33.85
N ARG A 136 22.35 -11.23 32.60
CA ARG A 136 23.06 -10.12 31.96
C ARG A 136 22.48 -8.77 32.41
N ALA A 137 21.16 -8.70 32.53
CA ALA A 137 20.46 -7.54 33.07
C ALA A 137 20.88 -7.24 34.52
N LEU A 138 20.98 -8.29 35.35
CA LEU A 138 21.42 -8.20 36.75
C LEU A 138 22.91 -7.84 36.88
N ALA A 139 23.74 -8.17 35.90
CA ALA A 139 25.16 -7.83 35.90
C ALA A 139 25.45 -6.39 35.45
N ASP A 140 24.55 -5.78 34.66
CA ASP A 140 24.64 -4.38 34.22
C ASP A 140 24.16 -3.38 35.30
N ASP A 141 23.71 -3.87 36.47
CA ASP A 141 23.24 -3.04 37.58
C ASP A 141 24.45 -2.39 38.30
N SER A 142 24.67 -1.12 37.98
CA SER A 142 25.84 -0.33 38.42
C SER A 142 25.89 -0.07 39.93
N ASP A 143 24.78 -0.30 40.65
CA ASP A 143 24.71 -0.16 42.11
C ASP A 143 25.62 -1.16 42.86
N SER A 144 26.10 -2.21 42.18
CA SER A 144 27.05 -3.18 42.74
C SER A 144 28.53 -2.75 42.69
N ILE A 145 28.85 -1.62 42.04
CA ILE A 145 30.23 -1.20 41.75
C ILE A 145 30.75 -0.14 42.74
N VAL A 146 29.88 0.48 43.55
CA VAL A 146 30.33 1.43 44.58
C VAL A 146 30.85 0.66 45.79
N LYS A 147 32.19 0.59 45.91
CA LYS A 147 32.93 0.25 47.14
C LYS A 147 33.55 1.49 47.73
#